data_AF-G0YY34-F1
#
_entry.id   AF-G0YY34-F1
#
_cell.length_a   1.000
_cell.length_b   1.000
_cell.length_c   1.000
_cell.angle_alpha   90.00
_cell.angle_beta   90.00
_cell.angle_gamma   90.00
#
_symmetry.space_group_name_H-M   'P 1'
#
loop_
_entity.id
_entity.type
_entity.pdbx_description
1 polymer ?
#
loop_
_entity_poly.entity_id
_entity_poly.type
_entity_poly.pdbx_seq_one_letter_code
_entity_poly.pdbx_strand_id
1 'polypeptide(L)'
;DVTVHRDGKIHRQTYKRGVPVTDLEIIGETDHTGTTTHFVPDPEIFSETTEYDYDLLANRVRELAFLTKGVNITIEDKREGQERKNEYHYEGGIKSYVEYLNRSKEVVHEEPIYIEGEKDGITVEVALQYNDSYTSNIYSFTNNINTYEGGTHEAGFKTGLTRVINDYARKKGLIKENDPNLSGDDVREGLTAIISIKHPDPQFEGQTKTKLGNSEARTITDTLFSTAMETFMLENPDAAKKIVDKGLMAARARMAAKKARELTRRKSALEISNLPGKLAD
;
A
#
# COMPACT_ATOMS: atom_id res chain seq x y z
N ASP A 1 17.75 25.85 10.27
CA ASP A 1 19.18 25.58 10.49
C ASP A 1 19.46 24.08 10.43
N VAL A 2 20.70 23.70 10.15
CA VAL A 2 21.12 22.30 10.08
C VAL A 2 22.26 22.10 11.07
N THR A 3 22.15 21.06 11.91
CA THR A 3 23.18 20.65 12.86
C THR A 3 23.61 19.21 12.55
N VAL A 4 24.89 18.98 12.31
CA VAL A 4 25.46 17.67 11.95
C VAL A 4 26.46 17.23 13.01
N HIS A 5 26.23 16.07 13.61
CA HIS A 5 27.13 15.40 14.54
C HIS A 5 27.93 14.35 13.74
N ARG A 6 29.21 14.61 13.51
CA ARG A 6 30.08 13.74 12.69
C ARG A 6 31.54 13.92 13.08
N ASP A 7 32.32 12.85 13.00
CA ASP A 7 33.78 12.85 13.24
C ASP A 7 34.18 13.51 14.58
N GLY A 8 33.39 13.25 15.63
CA GLY A 8 33.59 13.78 16.98
C GLY A 8 33.19 15.25 17.17
N LYS A 9 32.60 15.90 16.16
CA LYS A 9 32.30 17.33 16.14
C LYS A 9 30.84 17.63 15.85
N ILE A 10 30.37 18.75 16.40
CA ILE A 10 29.07 19.33 16.12
C ILE A 10 29.26 20.47 15.12
N HIS A 11 28.75 20.29 13.91
CA HIS A 11 28.76 21.28 12.86
C HIS A 11 27.40 21.96 12.76
N ARG A 12 27.36 23.29 12.59
CA ARG A 12 26.12 24.03 12.39
C ARG A 12 26.23 24.97 11.19
N GLN A 13 25.15 25.05 10.41
CA GLN A 13 25.01 26.06 9.37
C GLN A 13 23.56 26.58 9.32
N THR A 14 23.42 27.89 9.12
CA THR A 14 22.12 28.54 9.00
C THR A 14 21.86 28.93 7.55
N TYR A 15 20.59 28.82 7.14
CA TYR A 15 20.14 29.17 5.79
C TYR A 15 18.94 30.11 5.90
N LYS A 16 18.83 31.04 4.95
CA LYS A 16 17.66 31.90 4.75
C LYS A 16 17.24 31.85 3.29
N ARG A 17 16.01 31.41 3.01
CA ARG A 17 15.48 31.23 1.64
C ARG A 17 16.44 30.44 0.73
N GLY A 18 17.02 29.36 1.26
CA GLY A 18 17.98 28.51 0.55
C GLY A 18 19.42 29.02 0.48
N VAL A 19 19.69 30.27 0.87
CA VAL A 19 21.02 30.86 0.84
C VAL A 19 21.72 30.63 2.20
N PRO A 20 22.96 30.11 2.21
CA PRO A 20 23.76 30.04 3.44
C PRO A 20 24.00 31.45 4.01
N VAL A 21 23.76 31.65 5.29
CA VAL A 21 24.01 32.94 5.97
C VAL A 21 25.24 32.92 6.88
N THR A 22 25.75 31.74 7.19
CA THR A 22 27.01 31.52 7.92
C THR A 22 27.86 30.51 7.15
N ASP A 23 29.17 30.53 7.40
CA ASP A 23 30.02 29.40 7.07
C ASP A 23 29.63 28.16 7.92
N LEU A 24 30.20 27.01 7.61
CA LEU A 24 30.01 25.80 8.42
C LEU A 24 30.85 25.91 9.70
N GLU A 25 30.18 26.14 10.83
CA GLU A 25 30.83 26.37 12.12
C GLU A 25 30.94 25.07 12.91
N ILE A 26 32.06 24.87 13.62
CA ILE A 26 32.18 23.83 14.65
C ILE A 26 31.76 24.45 15.98
N ILE A 27 30.63 23.99 16.53
CA ILE A 27 30.01 24.57 17.74
C ILE A 27 30.23 23.72 18.99
N GLY A 28 30.89 22.56 18.87
CA GLY A 28 31.19 21.67 19.99
C GLY A 28 31.75 20.33 19.57
N GLU A 29 31.96 19.47 20.56
CA GLU A 29 32.35 18.07 20.41
C GLU A 29 31.18 17.14 20.75
N THR A 30 31.19 15.93 20.20
CA THR A 30 30.11 14.95 20.37
C THR A 30 30.65 13.52 20.33
N ASP A 31 30.01 12.63 21.09
CA ASP A 31 30.26 11.19 21.12
C ASP A 31 29.27 10.38 20.25
N HIS A 32 28.24 11.04 19.72
CA HIS A 32 27.23 10.44 18.84
C HIS A 32 27.24 11.07 17.45
N THR A 33 26.52 10.43 16.52
CA THR A 33 26.37 10.88 15.13
C THR A 33 24.91 11.13 14.78
N GLY A 34 24.67 11.98 13.78
CA GLY A 34 23.32 12.27 13.30
C GLY A 34 23.18 13.68 12.74
N THR A 35 22.02 13.96 12.15
CA THR A 35 21.71 15.26 11.57
C THR A 35 20.36 15.74 12.06
N THR A 36 20.31 16.96 12.55
CA THR A 36 19.08 17.68 12.88
C THR A 36 18.86 18.77 11.86
N THR A 37 17.72 18.73 11.18
CA THR A 37 17.27 19.77 10.26
C THR A 37 16.05 20.44 10.84
N HIS A 38 16.13 21.75 11.03
CA HIS A 38 15.04 22.60 11.44
C HIS A 38 14.76 23.62 10.34
N PHE A 39 13.49 23.84 10.00
CA PHE A 39 13.10 24.82 9.00
C PHE A 39 11.76 25.44 9.37
N VAL A 40 11.55 26.66 8.87
CA VAL A 40 10.29 27.39 8.99
C VAL A 40 9.77 27.61 7.56
N PRO A 41 8.52 27.24 7.24
CA PRO A 41 7.96 27.42 5.90
C PRO A 41 7.84 28.91 5.55
N ASP A 42 8.05 29.27 4.28
CA ASP A 42 7.99 30.66 3.82
C ASP A 42 6.53 31.09 3.53
N PRO A 43 5.98 32.08 4.26
CA PRO A 43 4.59 32.52 4.06
C PRO A 43 4.36 33.22 2.71
N GLU A 44 5.43 33.64 1.99
CA GLU A 44 5.30 34.15 0.62
C GLU A 44 5.06 33.02 -0.40
N ILE A 45 5.44 31.78 -0.06
CA ILE A 45 5.26 30.60 -0.92
C ILE A 45 3.97 29.86 -0.52
N PHE A 46 3.76 29.65 0.78
CA PHE A 46 2.60 28.95 1.32
C PHE A 46 1.54 29.95 1.77
N SER A 47 0.70 30.39 0.83
CA SER A 47 -0.32 31.42 1.07
C SER A 47 -1.55 30.93 1.84
N GLU A 48 -1.85 29.63 1.81
CA GLU A 48 -3.04 29.06 2.48
C GLU A 48 -2.79 28.81 3.97
N THR A 49 -1.68 28.16 4.33
CA THR A 49 -1.32 27.89 5.71
C THR A 49 0.18 27.60 5.84
N THR A 50 0.75 27.97 6.99
CA THR A 50 2.08 27.54 7.44
C THR A 50 2.00 26.65 8.68
N GLU A 51 0.79 26.37 9.15
CA GLU A 51 0.55 25.50 10.29
C GLU A 51 0.52 24.04 9.85
N TYR A 52 1.26 23.20 10.57
CA TYR A 52 1.28 21.76 10.33
C TYR A 52 0.09 21.07 11.00
N ASP A 53 -0.52 20.14 10.27
CA ASP A 53 -1.47 19.17 10.81
C ASP A 53 -0.70 18.00 11.42
N TYR A 54 -0.71 17.91 12.75
CA TYR A 54 -0.01 16.84 13.45
C TYR A 54 -0.63 15.47 13.20
N ASP A 55 -1.95 15.34 13.04
CA ASP A 55 -2.57 14.02 12.83
C ASP A 55 -2.21 13.47 11.45
N LEU A 56 -2.14 14.34 10.43
CA LEU A 56 -1.62 13.98 9.11
C LEU A 56 -0.16 13.53 9.18
N LEU A 57 0.70 14.29 9.89
CA LEU A 57 2.11 13.94 10.06
C LEU A 57 2.28 12.65 10.88
N ALA A 58 1.55 12.49 11.98
CA ALA A 58 1.61 11.33 12.85
C ALA A 58 1.19 10.06 12.12
N ASN A 59 0.17 10.14 11.25
CA ASN A 59 -0.19 9.05 10.36
C ASN A 59 0.96 8.71 9.41
N ARG A 60 1.55 9.70 8.73
CA ARG A 60 2.68 9.46 7.80
C ARG A 60 3.91 8.89 8.50
N VAL A 61 4.23 9.37 9.70
CA VAL A 61 5.35 8.88 10.51
C VAL A 61 5.11 7.43 10.93
N ARG A 62 3.89 7.08 11.33
CA ARG A 62 3.51 5.70 11.66
C ARG A 62 3.68 4.76 10.46
N GLU A 63 3.24 5.17 9.27
CA GLU A 63 3.45 4.41 8.03
C GLU A 63 4.94 4.14 7.77
N LEU A 64 5.79 5.17 7.92
CA LEU A 64 7.23 5.02 7.72
C LEU A 64 7.86 4.05 8.73
N ALA A 65 7.39 4.04 9.97
CA ALA A 65 7.83 3.10 10.99
C ALA A 65 7.44 1.65 10.66
N PHE A 66 6.26 1.44 10.07
CA PHE A 66 5.89 0.10 9.55
C PHE A 66 6.74 -0.33 8.35
N LEU A 67 7.04 0.59 7.43
CA LEU A 67 7.82 0.30 6.22
C LEU A 67 9.31 0.06 6.53
N THR A 68 9.79 0.54 7.68
CA THR A 68 11.20 0.48 8.08
C THR A 68 11.36 -0.30 9.37
N LYS A 69 11.36 -1.64 9.25
CA LYS A 69 11.46 -2.58 10.39
C LYS A 69 12.59 -2.20 11.34
N GLY A 70 12.28 -2.16 12.62
CA GLY A 70 13.25 -1.91 13.69
C GLY A 70 13.69 -0.46 13.83
N VAL A 71 13.23 0.47 12.99
CA VAL A 71 13.50 1.90 13.18
C VAL A 71 12.48 2.49 14.14
N ASN A 72 12.97 3.17 15.17
CA ASN A 72 12.14 3.97 16.06
C ASN A 72 11.96 5.37 15.47
N ILE A 73 10.71 5.80 15.29
CA ILE A 73 10.39 7.15 14.82
C ILE A 73 9.45 7.82 15.81
N THR A 74 9.84 9.01 16.25
CA THR A 74 9.08 9.84 17.19
C THR A 74 8.56 11.10 16.49
N ILE A 75 7.34 11.52 16.84
CA ILE A 75 6.77 12.82 16.50
C ILE A 75 6.30 13.52 17.77
N GLU A 76 6.55 14.82 17.88
CA GLU A 76 6.24 15.63 19.05
C GLU A 76 5.69 16.99 18.60
N ASP A 77 4.55 17.38 19.16
CA ASP A 77 3.97 18.71 19.06
C ASP A 77 4.35 19.52 20.30
N LYS A 78 4.98 20.67 20.08
CA LYS A 78 5.45 21.58 21.14
C LYS A 78 4.64 22.88 21.19
N ARG A 79 3.55 22.99 20.44
CA ARG A 79 2.67 24.16 20.47
C ARG A 79 1.92 24.19 21.81
N GLU A 80 1.87 25.36 22.43
CA GLU A 80 1.22 25.56 23.73
C GLU A 80 -0.26 25.16 23.68
N GLY A 81 -0.69 24.31 24.63
CA GLY A 81 -2.07 23.80 24.70
C GLY A 81 -2.40 22.68 23.69
N GLN A 82 -1.44 22.24 22.88
CA GLN A 82 -1.57 21.13 21.93
C GLN A 82 -0.45 20.10 22.10
N GLU A 83 0.23 20.09 23.25
CA GLU A 83 1.40 19.25 23.50
C GLU A 83 1.02 17.77 23.43
N ARG A 84 1.67 17.05 22.51
CA ARG A 84 1.47 15.61 22.34
C ARG A 84 2.70 14.97 21.75
N LYS A 85 2.91 13.69 22.07
CA LYS A 85 4.05 12.91 21.59
C LYS A 85 3.58 11.51 21.22
N ASN A 86 4.02 11.02 20.06
CA ASN A 86 3.86 9.64 19.66
C ASN A 86 5.22 9.04 19.31
N GLU A 87 5.41 7.78 19.69
CA GLU A 87 6.59 6.99 19.40
C GLU A 87 6.14 5.71 18.68
N TYR A 88 6.81 5.40 17.58
CA TYR A 88 6.45 4.29 16.71
C TYR A 88 7.66 3.39 16.48
N HIS A 89 7.53 2.14 16.91
CA HIS A 89 8.53 1.10 16.73
C HIS A 89 7.83 -0.21 16.40
N TYR A 90 8.03 -0.73 15.19
CA TYR A 90 7.34 -1.92 14.71
C TYR A 90 8.34 -2.95 14.18
N GLU A 91 8.57 -4.01 14.95
CA GLU A 91 9.44 -5.13 14.55
C GLU A 91 8.82 -5.99 13.45
N GLY A 92 7.48 -6.16 13.47
CA GLY A 92 6.74 -6.91 12.45
C GLY A 92 6.60 -6.19 11.10
N GLY A 93 7.02 -4.93 11.01
CA GLY A 93 7.01 -4.14 9.77
C GLY A 93 5.66 -4.09 9.07
N ILE A 94 5.66 -4.33 7.75
CA ILE A 94 4.44 -4.27 6.93
C ILE A 94 3.39 -5.33 7.30
N LYS A 95 3.77 -6.42 7.99
CA LYS A 95 2.81 -7.38 8.55
C LYS A 95 1.93 -6.71 9.61
N SER A 96 2.57 -6.02 10.56
CA SER A 96 1.87 -5.22 11.58
C SER A 96 1.08 -4.06 10.98
N TYR A 97 1.49 -3.56 9.80
CA TYR A 97 0.71 -2.54 9.10
C TYR A 97 -0.63 -3.11 8.58
N VAL A 98 -0.63 -4.31 8.01
CA VAL A 98 -1.86 -4.97 7.57
C VAL A 98 -2.78 -5.25 8.74
N GLU A 99 -2.25 -5.74 9.87
CA GLU A 99 -3.02 -5.93 11.12
C GLU A 99 -3.66 -4.61 11.57
N TYR A 100 -2.87 -3.54 11.60
CA TYR A 100 -3.36 -2.21 11.94
C TYR A 100 -4.48 -1.75 10.99
N LEU A 101 -4.35 -1.96 9.67
CA LEU A 101 -5.38 -1.58 8.69
C LEU A 101 -6.65 -2.43 8.77
N ASN A 102 -6.55 -3.66 9.28
CA ASN A 102 -7.67 -4.57 9.48
C ASN A 102 -8.25 -4.53 10.91
N ARG A 103 -7.69 -3.75 11.85
CA ARG A 103 -8.08 -3.72 13.28
C ARG A 103 -9.56 -3.52 13.58
N SER A 104 -10.31 -2.95 12.64
CA SER A 104 -11.75 -2.69 12.77
C SER A 104 -12.61 -3.56 11.84
N LYS A 105 -12.05 -4.64 11.28
CA LYS A 105 -12.69 -5.53 10.30
C LYS A 105 -12.62 -6.97 10.81
N GLU A 106 -13.54 -7.82 10.36
CA GLU A 106 -13.48 -9.25 10.65
C GLU A 106 -12.57 -9.93 9.63
N VAL A 107 -11.49 -10.57 10.11
CA VAL A 107 -10.48 -11.20 9.24
C VAL A 107 -10.90 -12.61 8.84
N VAL A 108 -10.61 -12.99 7.59
CA VAL A 108 -10.93 -14.32 7.04
C VAL A 108 -9.96 -15.39 7.56
N HIS A 109 -8.71 -14.99 7.82
CA HIS A 109 -7.67 -15.82 8.40
C HIS A 109 -6.86 -15.01 9.42
N GLU A 110 -6.45 -15.66 10.50
CA GLU A 110 -5.91 -15.00 11.71
C GLU A 110 -4.61 -14.23 11.42
N GLU A 111 -3.62 -14.92 10.85
CA GLU A 111 -2.31 -14.34 10.60
C GLU A 111 -2.25 -13.71 9.19
N PRO A 112 -1.79 -12.45 9.06
CA PRO A 112 -1.44 -11.91 7.75
C PRO A 112 -0.34 -12.71 7.09
N ILE A 113 -0.49 -12.91 5.78
CA ILE A 113 0.51 -13.57 4.95
C ILE A 113 1.63 -12.57 4.72
N TYR A 114 2.86 -12.97 5.01
CA TYR A 114 4.06 -12.18 4.80
C TYR A 114 5.00 -12.92 3.85
N ILE A 115 5.44 -12.22 2.81
CA ILE A 115 6.31 -12.73 1.75
C ILE A 115 7.46 -11.74 1.58
N GLU A 116 8.68 -12.26 1.50
CA GLU A 116 9.89 -11.50 1.24
C GLU A 116 10.77 -12.26 0.26
N GLY A 117 11.34 -11.55 -0.70
CA GLY A 117 12.32 -12.11 -1.61
C GLY A 117 13.15 -11.03 -2.27
N GLU A 118 14.28 -11.44 -2.82
CA GLU A 118 15.15 -10.56 -3.59
C GLU A 118 15.51 -11.23 -4.92
N LYS A 119 15.48 -10.45 -5.99
CA LYS A 119 15.94 -10.89 -7.30
C LYS A 119 16.48 -9.70 -8.08
N ASP A 120 17.62 -9.88 -8.75
CA ASP A 120 18.27 -8.86 -9.57
C ASP A 120 18.52 -7.54 -8.81
N GLY A 121 18.84 -7.63 -7.51
CA GLY A 121 19.05 -6.48 -6.62
C GLY A 121 17.79 -5.71 -6.23
N ILE A 122 16.60 -6.23 -6.57
CA ILE A 122 15.30 -5.67 -6.19
C ILE A 122 14.71 -6.55 -5.09
N THR A 123 14.55 -5.98 -3.90
CA THR A 123 13.82 -6.62 -2.79
C THR A 123 12.34 -6.37 -2.93
N VAL A 124 11.52 -7.39 -2.72
CA VAL A 124 10.06 -7.34 -2.72
C VAL A 124 9.56 -7.88 -1.38
N GLU A 125 8.87 -7.03 -0.62
CA GLU A 125 8.15 -7.39 0.59
C GLU A 125 6.65 -7.20 0.35
N VAL A 126 5.85 -8.23 0.60
CA VAL A 126 4.39 -8.18 0.50
C VAL A 126 3.78 -8.71 1.79
N ALA A 127 2.88 -7.93 2.38
CA ALA A 127 2.00 -8.39 3.45
C ALA A 127 0.55 -8.29 2.98
N LEU A 128 -0.26 -9.32 3.22
CA LEU A 128 -1.68 -9.29 2.86
C LEU A 128 -2.57 -10.11 3.79
N GLN A 129 -3.82 -9.68 3.93
CA GLN A 129 -4.83 -10.38 4.70
C GLN A 129 -6.22 -10.06 4.17
N TYR A 130 -7.05 -11.10 4.05
CA TYR A 130 -8.45 -10.96 3.68
C TYR A 130 -9.33 -10.65 4.89
N ASN A 131 -10.34 -9.82 4.66
CA ASN A 131 -11.41 -9.50 5.60
C ASN A 131 -12.79 -9.68 4.96
N ASP A 132 -13.82 -9.52 5.76
CA ASP A 132 -15.23 -9.66 5.41
C ASP A 132 -15.77 -8.58 4.46
N SER A 133 -15.06 -7.46 4.30
CA SER A 133 -15.50 -6.35 3.45
C SER A 133 -15.54 -6.71 1.95
N TYR A 134 -16.14 -5.81 1.18
CA TYR A 134 -16.22 -5.92 -0.29
C TYR A 134 -15.15 -5.09 -1.01
N THR A 135 -14.39 -4.28 -0.28
CA THR A 135 -13.42 -3.35 -0.86
C THR A 135 -12.02 -3.93 -0.84
N SER A 136 -11.29 -3.77 -1.94
CA SER A 136 -9.86 -4.04 -1.99
C SER A 136 -9.07 -2.80 -1.56
N ASN A 137 -8.20 -2.92 -0.57
CA ASN A 137 -7.29 -1.88 -0.10
C ASN A 137 -5.84 -2.33 -0.39
N ILE A 138 -5.30 -1.89 -1.52
CA ILE A 138 -3.93 -2.20 -1.93
C ILE A 138 -3.11 -0.92 -1.84
N TYR A 139 -2.03 -0.97 -1.07
CA TYR A 139 -1.09 0.12 -0.92
C TYR A 139 0.27 -0.33 -1.43
N SER A 140 0.83 0.42 -2.36
CA SER A 140 2.11 0.08 -2.98
C SER A 140 3.16 1.14 -2.69
N PHE A 141 4.40 0.71 -2.50
CA PHE A 141 5.52 1.53 -2.13
C PHE A 141 6.78 1.13 -2.89
N THR A 142 7.56 2.14 -3.28
CA THR A 142 8.91 1.96 -3.83
C THR A 142 9.85 2.83 -3.01
N ASN A 143 10.84 2.23 -2.34
CA ASN A 143 11.80 2.93 -1.48
C ASN A 143 11.11 3.86 -0.47
N ASN A 144 10.08 3.35 0.23
CA ASN A 144 9.24 4.06 1.22
C ASN A 144 8.35 5.20 0.67
N ILE A 145 8.34 5.41 -0.66
CA ILE A 145 7.47 6.37 -1.33
C ILE A 145 6.18 5.66 -1.72
N ASN A 146 5.03 6.23 -1.32
CA ASN A 146 3.72 5.70 -1.67
C ASN A 146 3.43 5.93 -3.15
N THR A 147 3.26 4.85 -3.90
CA THR A 147 2.87 4.87 -5.31
C THR A 147 1.36 4.70 -5.43
N TYR A 148 0.59 5.73 -5.06
CA TYR A 148 -0.88 5.61 -4.96
C TYR A 148 -1.60 5.44 -6.31
N GLU A 149 -0.93 5.73 -7.44
CA GLU A 149 -1.41 5.40 -8.79
C GLU A 149 -0.95 4.00 -9.25
N GLY A 150 -0.29 3.26 -8.35
CA GLY A 150 0.21 1.91 -8.54
C GLY A 150 1.52 1.86 -9.32
N GLY A 151 1.60 1.00 -10.31
CA GLY A 151 2.81 0.83 -11.12
C GLY A 151 3.07 -0.61 -11.49
N THR A 152 4.26 -0.84 -12.04
CA THR A 152 4.68 -2.15 -12.56
C THR A 152 4.75 -3.23 -11.48
N HIS A 153 5.29 -2.93 -10.30
CA HIS A 153 5.30 -3.82 -9.13
C HIS A 153 3.89 -4.24 -8.70
N GLU A 154 2.98 -3.28 -8.55
CA GLU A 154 1.59 -3.57 -8.18
C GLU A 154 0.88 -4.40 -9.26
N ALA A 155 1.13 -4.12 -10.55
CA ALA A 155 0.62 -4.93 -11.64
C ALA A 155 1.14 -6.37 -11.60
N GLY A 156 2.41 -6.57 -11.22
CA GLY A 156 3.03 -7.88 -11.02
C GLY A 156 2.32 -8.66 -9.92
N PHE A 157 2.16 -8.04 -8.75
CA PHE A 157 1.40 -8.62 -7.63
C PHE A 157 -0.03 -9.00 -8.02
N LYS A 158 -0.79 -8.08 -8.65
CA LYS A 158 -2.19 -8.33 -9.06
C LYS A 158 -2.30 -9.50 -10.04
N THR A 159 -1.36 -9.60 -10.98
CA THR A 159 -1.30 -10.71 -11.95
C THR A 159 -1.01 -12.03 -11.23
N GLY A 160 0.05 -12.06 -10.41
CA GLY A 160 0.46 -13.25 -9.67
C GLY A 160 -0.61 -13.76 -8.71
N LEU A 161 -1.27 -12.87 -7.95
CA LEU A 161 -2.36 -13.21 -7.04
C LEU A 161 -3.52 -13.90 -7.76
N THR A 162 -3.95 -13.34 -8.89
CA THR A 162 -5.07 -13.89 -9.67
C THR A 162 -4.73 -15.27 -10.21
N ARG A 163 -3.51 -15.46 -10.73
CA ARG A 163 -3.04 -16.73 -11.25
C ARG A 163 -2.97 -17.80 -10.16
N VAL A 164 -2.25 -17.53 -9.07
CA VAL A 164 -2.00 -18.49 -7.98
C VAL A 164 -3.30 -18.98 -7.34
N ILE A 165 -4.24 -18.06 -7.06
CA ILE A 165 -5.52 -18.44 -6.45
C ILE A 165 -6.33 -19.35 -7.40
N ASN A 166 -6.39 -19.03 -8.69
CA ASN A 166 -7.10 -19.87 -9.67
C ASN A 166 -6.43 -21.24 -9.82
N ASP A 167 -5.10 -21.29 -9.95
CA ASP A 167 -4.35 -22.54 -10.11
C ASP A 167 -4.54 -23.45 -8.89
N TYR A 168 -4.47 -22.89 -7.68
CA TYR A 168 -4.76 -23.63 -6.45
C TYR A 168 -6.20 -24.15 -6.42
N ALA A 169 -7.18 -23.28 -6.72
CA ALA A 169 -8.60 -23.64 -6.69
C ALA A 169 -8.93 -24.77 -7.68
N ARG A 170 -8.32 -24.75 -8.88
CA ARG A 170 -8.45 -25.82 -9.87
C ARG A 170 -7.82 -27.12 -9.38
N LYS A 171 -6.57 -27.06 -8.91
CA LYS A 171 -5.82 -28.24 -8.44
C LYS A 171 -6.49 -28.93 -7.24
N LYS A 172 -7.19 -28.18 -6.40
CA LYS A 172 -7.97 -28.70 -5.26
C LYS A 172 -9.43 -29.02 -5.60
N GLY A 173 -9.86 -28.85 -6.86
CA GLY A 173 -11.23 -29.13 -7.30
C GLY A 173 -12.29 -28.19 -6.71
N LEU A 174 -11.89 -27.02 -6.21
CA LEU A 174 -12.79 -25.99 -5.68
C LEU A 174 -13.50 -25.23 -6.80
N ILE A 175 -12.87 -25.13 -7.98
CA ILE A 175 -13.49 -24.69 -9.24
C ILE A 175 -13.55 -25.89 -10.17
N LYS A 176 -14.76 -26.26 -10.63
CA LYS A 176 -14.96 -27.36 -11.57
C LYS A 176 -14.41 -26.99 -12.94
N GLU A 177 -13.94 -27.97 -13.71
CA GLU A 177 -13.32 -27.78 -15.03
C GLU A 177 -14.12 -26.84 -15.96
N ASN A 178 -15.45 -26.99 -16.00
CA ASN A 178 -16.34 -26.19 -16.86
C ASN A 178 -16.75 -24.83 -16.27
N ASP A 179 -16.49 -24.56 -15.00
CA ASP A 179 -16.81 -23.27 -14.40
C ASP A 179 -15.77 -22.22 -14.82
N PRO A 180 -16.12 -20.94 -14.98
CA PRO A 180 -15.16 -19.90 -15.29
C PRO A 180 -14.19 -19.65 -14.12
N ASN A 181 -12.98 -19.20 -14.44
CA ASN A 181 -12.02 -18.72 -13.44
C ASN A 181 -12.53 -17.48 -12.71
N LEU A 182 -12.00 -17.27 -11.50
CA LEU A 182 -12.16 -16.02 -10.76
C LEU A 182 -11.45 -14.89 -11.53
N SER A 183 -12.14 -13.77 -11.66
CA SER A 183 -11.53 -12.55 -12.20
C SER A 183 -10.62 -11.90 -11.17
N GLY A 184 -9.80 -10.94 -11.62
CA GLY A 184 -8.94 -10.16 -10.73
C GLY A 184 -9.72 -9.45 -9.61
N ASP A 185 -10.93 -8.98 -9.90
CA ASP A 185 -11.75 -8.29 -8.91
C ASP A 185 -12.33 -9.26 -7.88
N ASP A 186 -12.72 -10.47 -8.33
CA ASP A 186 -13.22 -11.51 -7.44
C ASP A 186 -12.13 -11.93 -6.42
N VAL A 187 -10.88 -12.08 -6.87
CA VAL A 187 -9.78 -12.48 -5.97
C VAL A 187 -9.31 -11.36 -5.04
N ARG A 188 -9.59 -10.08 -5.35
CA ARG A 188 -9.18 -8.94 -4.52
C ARG A 188 -10.27 -8.45 -3.58
N GLU A 189 -11.49 -8.97 -3.68
CA GLU A 189 -12.58 -8.57 -2.79
C GLU A 189 -12.22 -8.84 -1.32
N GLY A 190 -12.30 -7.79 -0.48
CA GLY A 190 -11.95 -7.87 0.93
C GLY A 190 -10.45 -7.97 1.22
N LEU A 191 -9.58 -7.80 0.22
CA LEU A 191 -8.13 -7.84 0.39
C LEU A 191 -7.61 -6.54 1.00
N THR A 192 -6.81 -6.62 2.05
CA THR A 192 -5.90 -5.56 2.46
C THR A 192 -4.47 -6.02 2.17
N ALA A 193 -3.70 -5.26 1.39
CA ALA A 193 -2.33 -5.62 1.03
C ALA A 193 -1.38 -4.41 1.03
N ILE A 194 -0.16 -4.63 1.52
CA ILE A 194 0.98 -3.72 1.40
C ILE A 194 2.00 -4.37 0.48
N ILE A 195 2.41 -3.67 -0.58
CA ILE A 195 3.45 -4.11 -1.53
C ILE A 195 4.58 -3.10 -1.42
N SER A 196 5.71 -3.48 -0.83
CA SER A 196 6.87 -2.60 -0.67
C SER A 196 8.05 -3.18 -1.45
N ILE A 197 8.60 -2.42 -2.38
CA ILE A 197 9.83 -2.81 -3.08
C ILE A 197 10.99 -1.88 -2.74
N LYS A 198 12.19 -2.44 -2.72
CA LYS A 198 13.45 -1.69 -2.66
C LYS A 198 14.13 -1.83 -4.02
N HIS A 199 14.23 -0.73 -4.75
CA HIS A 199 14.77 -0.71 -6.11
C HIS A 199 15.99 0.21 -6.17
N PRO A 200 17.14 -0.23 -6.72
CA PRO A 200 18.36 0.58 -6.75
C PRO A 200 18.24 1.82 -7.65
N ASP A 201 17.54 1.69 -8.78
CA ASP A 201 17.31 2.80 -9.73
C ASP A 201 15.82 2.95 -10.13
N PRO A 202 14.95 3.46 -9.23
CA PRO A 202 13.52 3.55 -9.49
C PRO A 202 13.19 4.69 -10.47
N GLN A 203 12.44 4.35 -11.52
CA GLN A 203 11.92 5.25 -12.54
C GLN A 203 10.42 5.46 -12.28
N PHE A 204 10.02 6.72 -12.04
CA PHE A 204 8.63 7.06 -11.78
C PHE A 204 8.00 7.82 -12.95
N GLU A 205 6.69 7.62 -13.16
CA GLU A 205 5.90 8.49 -14.03
C GLU A 205 5.64 9.82 -13.29
N GLY A 206 6.24 10.91 -13.78
CA GLY A 206 6.07 12.25 -13.22
C GLY A 206 6.88 12.54 -11.94
N GLN A 207 6.92 13.81 -11.55
CA GLN A 207 7.74 14.30 -10.42
C GLN A 207 7.17 13.89 -9.06
N THR A 208 5.85 13.73 -8.96
CA THR A 208 5.15 13.37 -7.72
C THR A 208 5.37 11.90 -7.31
N LYS A 209 6.10 11.12 -8.13
CA LYS A 209 6.50 9.73 -7.85
C LYS A 209 5.34 8.80 -7.51
N THR A 210 4.22 9.01 -8.18
CA THR A 210 2.91 8.40 -7.88
C THR A 210 2.78 7.00 -8.46
N LYS A 211 3.56 6.71 -9.51
CA LYS A 211 3.50 5.45 -10.25
C LYS A 211 4.89 4.98 -10.67
N LEU A 212 5.18 3.70 -10.42
CA LEU A 212 6.44 3.07 -10.83
C LEU A 212 6.39 2.61 -12.29
N GLY A 213 7.45 2.93 -13.05
CA GLY A 213 7.59 2.61 -14.47
C GLY A 213 8.59 1.50 -14.83
N ASN A 214 9.42 1.01 -13.90
CA ASN A 214 10.41 -0.06 -14.15
C ASN A 214 9.73 -1.35 -14.59
N SER A 215 9.89 -1.75 -15.86
CA SER A 215 9.22 -2.91 -16.44
C SER A 215 9.59 -4.23 -15.74
N GLU A 216 10.85 -4.35 -15.34
CA GLU A 216 11.46 -5.48 -14.63
C GLU A 216 10.82 -5.72 -13.26
N ALA A 217 10.39 -4.64 -12.58
CA ALA A 217 9.75 -4.73 -11.28
C ALA A 217 8.42 -5.51 -11.34
N ARG A 218 7.73 -5.50 -12.48
CA ARG A 218 6.52 -6.33 -12.71
C ARG A 218 6.85 -7.81 -12.65
N THR A 219 7.80 -8.25 -13.47
CA THR A 219 8.16 -9.67 -13.61
C THR A 219 8.79 -10.20 -12.34
N ILE A 220 9.65 -9.41 -11.69
CA ILE A 220 10.30 -9.78 -10.43
C ILE A 220 9.25 -9.92 -9.32
N THR A 221 8.34 -8.94 -9.19
CA THR A 221 7.28 -9.00 -8.17
C THR A 221 6.36 -10.20 -8.39
N ASP A 222 5.88 -10.45 -9.62
CA ASP A 222 5.05 -11.63 -9.93
C ASP A 222 5.77 -12.94 -9.58
N THR A 223 7.04 -13.09 -10.01
CA THR A 223 7.81 -14.32 -9.78
C THR A 223 8.00 -14.62 -8.29
N LEU A 224 8.49 -13.63 -7.53
CA LEU A 224 8.77 -13.80 -6.10
C LEU A 224 7.49 -14.01 -5.31
N PHE A 225 6.47 -13.18 -5.58
CA PHE A 225 5.18 -13.26 -4.91
C PHE A 225 4.50 -14.60 -5.19
N SER A 226 4.38 -15.01 -6.46
CA SER A 226 3.63 -16.21 -6.79
C SER A 226 4.27 -17.47 -6.25
N THR A 227 5.60 -17.59 -6.31
CA THR A 227 6.30 -18.76 -5.77
C THR A 227 6.05 -18.91 -4.27
N ALA A 228 6.15 -17.81 -3.52
CA ALA A 228 5.93 -17.81 -2.09
C ALA A 228 4.44 -18.01 -1.73
N MET A 229 3.52 -17.38 -2.47
CA MET A 229 2.09 -17.53 -2.25
C MET A 229 1.60 -18.96 -2.56
N GLU A 230 2.11 -19.59 -3.62
CA GLU A 230 1.84 -21.00 -3.93
C GLU A 230 2.29 -21.91 -2.78
N THR A 231 3.50 -21.66 -2.25
CA THR A 231 4.03 -22.38 -1.08
C THR A 231 3.14 -22.20 0.14
N PHE A 232 2.79 -20.94 0.47
CA PHE A 232 1.90 -20.62 1.58
C PHE A 232 0.55 -21.37 1.47
N MET A 233 -0.08 -21.36 0.30
CA MET A 233 -1.40 -22.00 0.12
C MET A 233 -1.34 -23.53 0.24
N LEU A 234 -0.20 -24.14 -0.10
CA LEU A 234 0.03 -25.58 0.07
C LEU A 234 0.27 -25.94 1.53
N GLU A 235 1.02 -25.12 2.27
CA GLU A 235 1.33 -25.33 3.68
C GLU A 235 0.15 -24.99 4.60
N ASN A 236 -0.74 -24.07 4.17
CA ASN A 236 -1.86 -23.56 4.97
C ASN A 236 -3.21 -23.83 4.27
N PRO A 237 -3.62 -25.10 4.11
CA PRO A 237 -4.80 -25.46 3.30
C PRO A 237 -6.10 -24.87 3.83
N ASP A 238 -6.26 -24.70 5.15
CA ASP A 238 -7.47 -24.12 5.73
C ASP A 238 -7.60 -22.63 5.39
N ALA A 239 -6.53 -21.85 5.54
CA ALA A 239 -6.50 -20.45 5.15
C ALA A 239 -6.69 -20.30 3.63
N ALA A 240 -5.99 -21.13 2.84
CA ALA A 240 -6.10 -21.13 1.38
C ALA A 240 -7.53 -21.41 0.91
N LYS A 241 -8.21 -22.39 1.52
CA LYS A 241 -9.61 -22.70 1.21
C LYS A 241 -10.52 -21.50 1.51
N LYS A 242 -10.38 -20.86 2.68
CA LYS A 242 -11.17 -19.67 3.04
C LYS A 242 -10.96 -18.51 2.06
N ILE A 243 -9.73 -18.29 1.60
CA ILE A 243 -9.40 -17.28 0.59
C ILE A 243 -10.11 -17.57 -0.74
N VAL A 244 -10.03 -18.82 -1.22
CA VAL A 244 -10.72 -19.24 -2.45
C VAL A 244 -12.24 -19.11 -2.31
N ASP A 245 -12.81 -19.53 -1.18
CA ASP A 245 -14.25 -19.46 -0.90
C ASP A 245 -14.74 -18.00 -0.92
N LYS A 246 -13.98 -17.06 -0.35
CA LYS A 246 -14.28 -15.62 -0.41
C LYS A 246 -14.33 -15.13 -1.87
N GLY A 247 -13.36 -15.51 -2.71
CA GLY A 247 -13.37 -15.18 -4.14
C GLY A 247 -14.54 -15.83 -4.90
N LEU A 248 -14.91 -17.07 -4.57
CA LEU A 248 -16.07 -17.74 -5.15
C LEU A 248 -17.39 -17.05 -4.78
N MET A 249 -17.52 -16.55 -3.55
CA MET A 249 -18.67 -15.75 -3.11
C MET A 249 -18.76 -14.45 -3.92
N ALA A 250 -17.64 -13.73 -4.07
CA ALA A 250 -17.55 -12.52 -4.89
C ALA A 250 -17.98 -12.78 -6.35
N ALA A 251 -17.45 -13.84 -6.95
CA ALA A 251 -17.78 -14.23 -8.33
C ALA A 251 -19.28 -14.57 -8.51
N ARG A 252 -19.88 -15.30 -7.55
CA ARG A 252 -21.32 -15.60 -7.57
C ARG A 252 -22.16 -14.33 -7.47
N ALA A 253 -21.79 -13.40 -6.58
CA ALA A 253 -22.48 -12.12 -6.43
C ALA A 253 -22.40 -11.28 -7.73
N ARG A 254 -21.20 -11.17 -8.33
CA ARG A 254 -20.98 -10.48 -9.61
C ARG A 254 -21.81 -11.08 -10.74
N MET A 255 -21.84 -12.41 -10.87
CA MET A 255 -22.61 -13.10 -11.91
C MET A 255 -24.13 -12.95 -11.70
N ALA A 256 -24.60 -13.00 -10.46
CA ALA A 256 -26.00 -12.74 -10.13
C ALA A 256 -26.41 -11.30 -10.49
N ALA A 257 -25.58 -10.31 -10.14
CA ALA A 257 -25.81 -8.91 -10.48
C ALA A 257 -25.82 -8.68 -12.00
N LYS A 258 -24.90 -9.31 -12.74
CA LYS A 258 -24.86 -9.26 -14.21
C LYS A 258 -26.16 -9.81 -14.81
N LYS A 259 -26.59 -11.00 -14.38
CA LYS A 259 -27.83 -11.64 -14.85
C LYS A 259 -29.06 -10.79 -14.56
N ALA A 260 -29.14 -10.18 -13.37
CA ALA A 260 -30.23 -9.27 -13.00
C ALA A 260 -30.29 -8.04 -13.93
N ARG A 261 -29.14 -7.39 -14.18
CA ARG A 261 -29.04 -6.25 -15.11
C ARG A 261 -29.46 -6.62 -16.54
N GLU A 262 -29.01 -7.77 -17.04
CA GLU A 262 -29.37 -8.26 -18.37
C GLU A 262 -30.88 -8.56 -18.49
N LEU A 263 -31.49 -9.14 -17.46
CA LEU A 263 -32.92 -9.42 -17.43
C LEU A 263 -33.76 -8.13 -17.46
N THR A 264 -33.36 -7.11 -16.70
CA THR A 264 -34.01 -5.78 -16.72
C THR A 264 -33.85 -5.10 -18.08
N ARG A 265 -32.66 -5.17 -18.70
CA ARG A 265 -32.43 -4.60 -20.03
C ARG A 265 -33.26 -5.28 -21.12
N ARG A 266 -33.42 -6.60 -21.07
CA ARG A 266 -34.29 -7.36 -21.99
C ARG A 266 -35.77 -7.05 -21.81
N LYS A 267 -36.25 -6.89 -20.57
CA LYS A 267 -37.62 -6.46 -20.29
C LYS A 267 -37.90 -5.07 -20.84
N SER A 268 -37.00 -4.11 -20.62
CA SER A 268 -37.12 -2.75 -21.17
C SER A 268 -37.13 -2.71 -22.70
N ALA A 269 -36.34 -3.57 -23.38
CA ALA A 269 -36.33 -3.65 -24.84
C ALA A 269 -37.62 -4.23 -25.45
N LEU A 270 -38.31 -5.14 -24.74
CA LEU A 270 -39.60 -5.69 -25.15
C LEU A 270 -40.78 -4.72 -24.88
N GLU A 271 -40.63 -3.81 -23.92
CA GLU A 271 -41.64 -2.79 -23.59
C GLU A 271 -41.66 -1.58 -24.55
N ILE A 272 -40.65 -1.43 -25.44
CA ILE A 272 -40.64 -0.37 -26.48
C ILE A 272 -41.79 -0.52 -27.50
N SER A 273 -42.47 -1.68 -27.56
CA SER A 273 -43.63 -1.87 -28.44
C SER A 273 -44.95 -1.30 -27.89
N ASN A 274 -45.01 -0.81 -26.63
CA ASN A 274 -46.26 -0.33 -26.01
C ASN A 274 -46.05 0.95 -25.19
N LEU A 275 -45.50 2.02 -25.79
CA LEU A 275 -45.58 3.36 -25.20
C LEU A 275 -46.97 3.97 -25.50
N PRO A 276 -47.83 4.24 -24.48
CA PRO A 276 -49.03 5.04 -24.66
C PRO A 276 -48.58 6.48 -24.99
N GLY A 277 -49.07 7.02 -26.11
CA GLY A 277 -48.67 8.32 -26.66
C GLY A 277 -48.95 9.50 -25.74
N LYS A 278 -48.06 9.77 -24.79
CA LYS A 278 -48.18 10.88 -23.84
C LYS A 278 -46.88 11.57 -23.45
N LEU A 279 -45.88 11.58 -24.33
CA LEU A 279 -44.85 12.61 -24.27
C LEU A 279 -44.60 13.16 -25.68
N ALA A 280 -45.15 14.35 -25.90
CA ALA A 280 -44.65 15.32 -26.86
C ALA A 280 -44.00 16.43 -26.04
N ASP A 281 -42.67 16.51 -26.10
CA ASP A 281 -41.83 17.72 -26.11
C ASP A 281 -40.41 17.33 -26.56
#